data_AF-A0A971NWU7-F1
#
_entry.id   AF-A0A971NWU7-F1
#
_cell.length_a   1.000
_cell.length_b   1.000
_cell.length_c   1.000
_cell.angle_alpha   90.00
_cell.angle_beta   90.00
_cell.angle_gamma   90.00
#
_symmetry.space_group_name_H-M   'P 1'
#
loop_
_entity.id
_entity.type
_entity.pdbx_description
1 polymer ?
#
loop_
_entity_poly.entity_id
_entity_poly.type
_entity_poly.pdbx_seq_one_letter_code
_entity_poly.pdbx_strand_id
1 'polypeptide(L)'
;MARKPTPLYIIGKIIKLLGLLLLTFIFGLLFWRICISTIIPREIKRLAVNDSLVAAYEANDGELEMFRQDIPGISRDKSNSGYFSVEDYVIIPEADQVQVIFRYNNSTIERLAEDFRLSEVPGRETEIFELSLVKTKAPADTGSGSGDDTANGQAEQRYFVSEVISSSTLLYNYRRVVFEGVGLDDAAGLSLEVYYIERVDYNNNPIGRFKLYRSGDENVKVKLSGADKRALEEAAG
;
A
#
# COMPACT_ATOMS: atom_id res chain seq x y z
N MET A 1 33.71 -59.89 -6.57
CA MET A 1 33.05 -59.42 -7.82
C MET A 1 31.84 -58.58 -7.46
N ALA A 2 31.85 -57.28 -7.78
CA ALA A 2 30.68 -56.43 -7.57
C ALA A 2 29.60 -56.78 -8.61
N ARG A 3 28.42 -57.20 -8.15
CA ARG A 3 27.24 -57.46 -9.01
C ARG A 3 26.87 -56.15 -9.72
N LYS A 4 26.88 -56.14 -11.06
CA LYS A 4 26.41 -54.98 -11.83
C LYS A 4 24.94 -54.72 -11.48
N PRO A 5 24.55 -53.48 -11.15
CA PRO A 5 23.17 -53.17 -10.84
C PRO A 5 22.30 -53.49 -12.06
N THR A 6 21.19 -54.20 -11.84
CA THR A 6 20.22 -54.51 -12.88
C THR A 6 19.61 -53.20 -13.43
N PRO A 7 19.28 -53.13 -14.73
CA PRO A 7 18.75 -51.91 -15.35
C PRO A 7 17.49 -51.38 -14.63
N LEU A 8 16.64 -52.27 -14.10
CA LEU A 8 15.49 -51.93 -13.25
C LEU A 8 15.88 -51.17 -11.97
N TYR A 9 17.01 -51.50 -11.34
CA TYR A 9 17.51 -50.81 -10.16
C TYR A 9 17.96 -49.38 -10.49
N ILE A 10 18.63 -49.20 -11.63
CA ILE A 10 19.09 -47.89 -12.10
C ILE A 10 17.89 -47.00 -12.44
N ILE A 11 16.91 -47.53 -13.18
CA ILE A 11 15.67 -46.83 -13.52
C ILE A 11 14.92 -46.41 -12.24
N GLY A 12 14.79 -47.29 -11.26
CA GLY A 12 14.17 -46.96 -9.97
C GLY A 12 14.89 -45.85 -9.21
N LYS A 13 16.23 -45.78 -9.28
CA LYS A 13 17.00 -44.67 -8.70
C LYS A 13 16.79 -43.36 -9.45
N ILE A 14 16.74 -43.40 -10.78
CA ILE A 14 16.50 -42.21 -11.60
C ILE A 14 15.11 -41.64 -11.30
N ILE A 15 14.07 -42.48 -11.24
CA ILE A 15 12.70 -42.03 -10.90
C ILE A 15 12.66 -41.42 -9.50
N LYS A 16 13.31 -42.05 -8.50
CA LYS A 16 13.38 -41.49 -7.14
C LYS A 16 14.11 -40.14 -7.11
N LEU A 17 15.19 -40.00 -7.88
CA LEU A 17 15.93 -38.74 -7.99
C LEU A 17 15.06 -37.65 -8.65
N LEU A 18 14.36 -37.97 -9.74
CA LEU A 18 13.43 -37.05 -10.40
C LEU A 18 12.29 -36.64 -9.47
N GLY A 19 11.71 -37.57 -8.72
CA GLY A 19 10.68 -37.28 -7.73
C GLY A 19 11.18 -36.37 -6.61
N LEU A 20 12.40 -36.61 -6.11
CA LEU A 20 13.02 -35.75 -5.10
C LEU A 20 13.30 -34.34 -5.66
N LEU A 21 13.85 -34.24 -6.87
CA LEU A 21 14.11 -32.96 -7.53
C LEU A 21 12.81 -32.17 -7.75
N LEU A 22 11.74 -32.83 -8.20
CA LEU A 22 10.44 -32.20 -8.36
C LEU A 22 9.90 -31.68 -7.02
N LEU A 23 10.00 -32.48 -5.96
CA LEU A 23 9.56 -32.07 -4.63
C LEU A 23 10.35 -30.87 -4.11
N THR A 24 11.68 -30.91 -4.22
CA THR A 24 12.56 -29.79 -3.86
C THR A 24 12.25 -28.55 -4.69
N PHE A 25 11.97 -28.71 -5.98
CA PHE A 25 11.59 -27.60 -6.85
C PHE A 25 10.26 -26.96 -6.41
N ILE A 26 9.23 -27.77 -6.10
CA ILE A 26 7.94 -27.26 -5.61
C ILE A 26 8.12 -26.49 -4.29
N PHE A 27 8.83 -27.07 -3.31
CA PHE A 27 9.09 -26.36 -2.05
C PHE A 27 9.97 -25.12 -2.26
N GLY A 28 10.93 -25.17 -3.18
CA GLY A 28 11.73 -24.02 -3.58
C GLY A 28 10.87 -22.90 -4.17
N LEU A 29 9.92 -23.21 -5.04
CA LEU A 29 8.97 -22.25 -5.58
C LEU A 29 8.03 -21.69 -4.51
N LEU A 30 7.54 -22.51 -3.58
CA LEU A 30 6.70 -22.05 -2.48
C LEU A 30 7.48 -21.13 -1.52
N PHE A 31 8.72 -21.51 -1.19
CA PHE A 31 9.61 -20.68 -0.38
C PHE A 31 9.94 -19.37 -1.09
N TRP A 32 10.26 -19.42 -2.38
CA TRP A 32 10.47 -18.23 -3.20
C TRP A 32 9.24 -17.30 -3.17
N ARG A 33 8.04 -17.87 -3.37
CA ARG A 33 6.79 -17.14 -3.33
C ARG A 33 6.56 -16.47 -1.97
N ILE A 34 6.72 -17.19 -0.87
CA ILE A 34 6.43 -16.68 0.47
C ILE A 34 7.47 -15.66 0.92
N CYS A 35 8.75 -15.92 0.66
CA CYS A 35 9.84 -15.15 1.26
C CYS A 35 10.37 -14.02 0.39
N ILE A 36 10.19 -14.04 -0.93
CA ILE A 36 10.83 -13.06 -1.82
C ILE A 36 9.79 -12.30 -2.65
N SER A 37 8.74 -12.98 -3.14
CA SER A 37 7.81 -12.34 -4.08
C SER A 37 6.94 -11.24 -3.44
N THR A 38 6.79 -11.27 -2.11
CA THR A 38 6.01 -10.32 -1.32
C THR A 38 6.86 -9.24 -0.64
N ILE A 39 8.19 -9.25 -0.83
CA ILE A 39 9.06 -8.24 -0.24
C ILE A 39 8.80 -6.89 -0.93
N ILE A 40 8.34 -5.92 -0.15
CA ILE A 40 8.26 -4.52 -0.58
C ILE A 40 9.70 -4.00 -0.83
N PRO A 41 9.97 -3.36 -1.99
CA PRO A 41 11.28 -2.78 -2.29
C PRO A 41 11.75 -1.80 -1.21
N ARG A 42 13.08 -1.72 -0.97
CA ARG A 42 13.64 -0.97 0.16
C ARG A 42 13.38 0.53 0.04
N GLU A 43 13.47 1.04 -1.17
CA GLU A 43 13.18 2.42 -1.56
C GLU A 43 11.72 2.82 -1.28
N ILE A 44 10.78 1.87 -1.36
CA ILE A 44 9.37 2.11 -1.04
C ILE A 44 9.11 2.05 0.48
N LYS A 45 9.86 1.22 1.21
CA LYS A 45 9.69 1.07 2.65
C LYS A 45 10.07 2.33 3.44
N ARG A 46 11.06 3.08 2.96
CA ARG A 46 11.54 4.32 3.60
C ARG A 46 10.53 5.43 3.48
N LEU A 47 10.53 6.37 4.42
CA LEU A 47 9.77 7.60 4.28
C LEU A 47 10.26 8.38 3.06
N ALA A 48 9.33 9.00 2.34
CA ALA A 48 9.67 10.05 1.39
C ALA A 48 10.08 11.29 2.22
N VAL A 49 11.32 11.75 2.04
CA VAL A 49 11.86 12.90 2.75
C VAL A 49 11.66 14.12 1.86
N ASN A 50 10.86 15.07 2.32
CA ASN A 50 10.57 16.33 1.65
C ASN A 50 10.65 17.50 2.63
N ASP A 51 10.53 18.72 2.12
CA ASP A 51 10.76 19.94 2.90
C ASP A 51 9.83 20.06 4.12
N SER A 52 8.56 19.65 4.00
CA SER A 52 7.60 19.69 5.12
C SER A 52 7.98 18.72 6.23
N LEU A 53 8.42 17.50 5.87
CA LEU A 53 8.87 16.51 6.84
C LEU A 53 10.20 16.90 7.51
N VAL A 54 11.13 17.49 6.75
CA VAL A 54 12.40 18.02 7.29
C VAL A 54 12.14 19.17 8.25
N ALA A 55 11.30 20.14 7.88
CA ALA A 55 10.96 21.25 8.74
C ALA A 55 10.28 20.80 10.04
N ALA A 56 9.37 19.82 9.97
CA ALA A 56 8.76 19.22 11.15
C ALA A 56 9.79 18.49 12.03
N TYR A 57 10.73 17.78 11.40
CA TYR A 57 11.80 17.06 12.11
C TYR A 57 12.71 18.02 12.89
N GLU A 58 13.12 19.13 12.26
CA GLU A 58 13.95 20.17 12.90
C GLU A 58 13.20 20.90 14.00
N ALA A 59 11.92 21.23 13.78
CA ALA A 59 11.10 21.95 14.75
C ALA A 59 10.80 21.15 16.03
N ASN A 60 10.93 19.82 15.98
CA ASN A 60 10.65 18.91 17.09
C ASN A 60 11.92 18.20 17.61
N ASP A 61 13.07 18.87 17.54
CA ASP A 61 14.36 18.40 18.08
C ASP A 61 14.78 17.00 17.58
N GLY A 62 14.43 16.67 16.33
CA GLY A 62 14.74 15.39 15.71
C GLY A 62 13.85 14.21 16.16
N GLU A 63 12.70 14.51 16.77
CA GLU A 63 11.65 13.54 17.08
C GLU A 63 10.37 13.85 16.29
N LEU A 64 9.67 12.80 15.86
CA LEU A 64 8.38 12.91 15.18
C LEU A 64 7.42 11.89 15.79
N GLU A 65 6.22 12.31 16.17
CA GLU A 65 5.13 11.43 16.49
C GLU A 65 4.55 10.84 15.20
N MET A 66 4.73 9.54 15.04
CA MET A 66 4.21 8.84 13.88
C MET A 66 3.35 7.69 14.35
N PHE A 67 2.22 7.49 13.67
CA PHE A 67 1.35 6.37 13.97
C PHE A 67 0.57 5.90 12.76
N ARG A 68 -0.09 4.77 12.94
CA ARG A 68 -1.10 4.21 12.03
C ARG A 68 -2.19 3.53 12.86
N GLN A 69 -3.31 3.17 12.24
CA GLN A 69 -4.33 2.35 12.89
C GLN A 69 -4.44 0.98 12.22
N ASP A 70 -4.62 -0.08 13.01
CA ASP A 70 -4.84 -1.42 12.45
C ASP A 70 -6.32 -1.58 12.08
N ILE A 71 -6.73 -0.99 10.94
CA ILE A 71 -8.11 -1.04 10.47
C ILE A 71 -8.38 -2.39 9.78
N PRO A 72 -9.32 -3.21 10.29
CA PRO A 72 -9.61 -4.51 9.69
C PRO A 72 -10.15 -4.36 8.26
N GLY A 73 -9.57 -5.12 7.32
CA GLY A 73 -10.17 -5.29 5.99
C GLY A 73 -9.95 -4.14 5.01
N ILE A 74 -8.96 -3.27 5.24
CA ILE A 74 -8.45 -2.25 4.29
C ILE A 74 -8.57 -2.73 2.83
N SER A 75 -8.09 -3.94 2.51
CA SER A 75 -8.07 -4.52 1.16
C SER A 75 -9.16 -5.56 0.85
N ARG A 76 -10.20 -5.71 1.70
CA ARG A 76 -11.25 -6.75 1.57
C ARG A 76 -12.64 -6.25 1.22
N ASP A 77 -12.82 -4.95 0.98
CA ASP A 77 -14.08 -4.45 0.41
C ASP A 77 -14.33 -5.10 -0.96
N LYS A 78 -15.61 -5.31 -1.33
CA LYS A 78 -16.02 -5.96 -2.58
C LYS A 78 -15.45 -5.24 -3.81
N SER A 79 -15.25 -3.93 -3.73
CA SER A 79 -14.59 -3.12 -4.75
C SER A 79 -13.09 -3.42 -4.89
N ASN A 80 -12.41 -3.79 -3.81
CA ASN A 80 -10.96 -3.96 -3.78
C ASN A 80 -10.49 -5.37 -4.17
N SER A 81 -11.31 -6.42 -3.99
CA SER A 81 -11.20 -7.81 -4.51
C SER A 81 -9.79 -8.35 -4.86
N GLY A 82 -8.75 -8.00 -4.11
CA GLY A 82 -7.35 -8.37 -4.37
C GLY A 82 -6.61 -7.59 -5.47
N TYR A 83 -7.21 -6.56 -6.07
CA TYR A 83 -6.61 -5.71 -7.11
C TYR A 83 -5.66 -4.66 -6.57
N PHE A 84 -6.02 -4.11 -5.42
CA PHE A 84 -5.36 -3.00 -4.77
C PHE A 84 -5.12 -3.33 -3.30
N SER A 85 -4.04 -2.80 -2.74
CA SER A 85 -3.72 -2.98 -1.33
C SER A 85 -2.97 -1.77 -0.81
N VAL A 86 -3.25 -1.40 0.44
CA VAL A 86 -2.38 -0.54 1.22
C VAL A 86 -1.54 -1.46 2.09
N GLU A 87 -0.25 -1.56 1.78
CA GLU A 87 0.67 -2.48 2.46
C GLU A 87 1.19 -1.90 3.77
N ASP A 88 1.34 -0.58 3.82
CA ASP A 88 1.69 0.17 5.00
C ASP A 88 1.29 1.63 4.80
N TYR A 89 1.17 2.38 5.89
CA TYR A 89 0.99 3.82 5.85
C TYR A 89 1.40 4.42 7.19
N VAL A 90 1.64 5.72 7.19
CA VAL A 90 2.00 6.47 8.38
C VAL A 90 1.34 7.84 8.32
N ILE A 91 0.83 8.28 9.47
CA ILE A 91 0.36 9.63 9.69
C ILE A 91 1.37 10.33 10.58
N ILE A 92 1.75 11.53 10.18
CA ILE A 92 2.80 12.37 10.79
C ILE A 92 2.15 13.73 11.08
N PRO A 93 1.51 13.91 12.24
CA PRO A 93 0.76 15.12 12.56
C PRO A 93 1.61 16.39 12.51
N GLU A 94 2.85 16.35 12.99
CA GLU A 94 3.72 17.53 13.05
C GLU A 94 4.13 18.06 11.67
N ALA A 95 4.06 17.21 10.64
CA ALA A 95 4.31 17.58 9.25
C ALA A 95 3.00 17.81 8.46
N ASP A 96 1.82 17.69 9.10
CA ASP A 96 0.52 17.61 8.44
C ASP A 96 0.54 16.64 7.25
N GLN A 97 1.15 15.47 7.46
CA GLN A 97 1.50 14.58 6.35
C GLN A 97 0.98 13.16 6.56
N VAL A 98 0.51 12.56 5.46
CA VAL A 98 0.19 11.13 5.39
C VAL A 98 0.97 10.51 4.26
N GLN A 99 1.71 9.44 4.55
CA GLN A 99 2.39 8.66 3.52
C GLN A 99 1.82 7.25 3.43
N VAL A 100 1.57 6.77 2.21
CA VAL A 100 0.90 5.48 1.98
C VAL A 100 1.70 4.64 0.99
N ILE A 101 1.96 3.37 1.33
CA ILE A 101 2.47 2.37 0.40
C ILE A 101 1.28 1.69 -0.28
N PHE A 102 0.95 2.15 -1.48
CA PHE A 102 -0.04 1.58 -2.35
C PHE A 102 0.56 0.48 -3.24
N ARG A 103 -0.13 -0.65 -3.37
CA ARG A 103 0.26 -1.78 -4.21
C ARG A 103 -0.88 -2.20 -5.14
N TYR A 104 -0.54 -2.53 -6.37
CA TYR A 104 -1.42 -3.21 -7.31
C TYR A 104 -0.70 -4.31 -8.11
N ASN A 105 -1.46 -5.30 -8.56
CA ASN A 105 -0.93 -6.43 -9.34
C ASN A 105 -0.82 -6.05 -10.82
N ASN A 106 0.04 -6.77 -11.57
CA ASN A 106 0.07 -6.61 -13.03
C ASN A 106 -1.27 -6.99 -13.68
N SER A 107 -1.95 -8.02 -13.16
CA SER A 107 -3.29 -8.41 -13.62
C SER A 107 -4.35 -7.32 -13.41
N THR A 108 -4.12 -6.38 -12.48
CA THR A 108 -5.00 -5.23 -12.29
C THR A 108 -4.95 -4.31 -13.51
N ILE A 109 -3.78 -4.16 -14.13
CA ILE A 109 -3.60 -3.34 -15.34
C ILE A 109 -4.32 -3.97 -16.53
N GLU A 110 -4.23 -5.30 -16.67
CA GLU A 110 -4.92 -6.06 -17.73
C GLU A 110 -6.44 -5.94 -17.59
N ARG A 111 -6.96 -6.14 -16.37
CA ARG A 111 -8.39 -6.03 -16.11
C ARG A 111 -8.90 -4.59 -16.31
N LEU A 112 -8.11 -3.59 -15.92
CA LEU A 112 -8.42 -2.20 -16.18
C LEU A 112 -8.53 -1.93 -17.70
N ALA A 113 -7.59 -2.46 -18.49
CA ALA A 113 -7.64 -2.33 -19.94
C ALA A 113 -8.92 -2.95 -20.53
N GLU A 114 -9.38 -4.08 -19.99
CA GLU A 114 -10.65 -4.71 -20.38
C GLU A 114 -11.86 -3.88 -19.96
N ASP A 115 -11.94 -3.49 -18.68
CA ASP A 115 -13.07 -2.74 -18.10
C ASP A 115 -13.26 -1.38 -18.79
N PHE A 116 -12.17 -0.71 -19.16
CA PHE A 116 -12.18 0.59 -19.85
C PHE A 116 -12.07 0.48 -21.39
N ARG A 117 -11.93 -0.74 -21.93
CA ARG A 117 -11.79 -1.04 -23.37
C ARG A 117 -10.65 -0.28 -24.04
N LEU A 118 -9.49 -0.28 -23.40
CA LEU A 118 -8.29 0.34 -23.94
C LEU A 118 -7.79 -0.42 -25.17
N SER A 119 -7.20 0.29 -26.13
CA SER A 119 -6.65 -0.32 -27.34
C SER A 119 -5.43 -1.19 -27.07
N GLU A 120 -4.68 -0.88 -26.01
CA GLU A 120 -3.50 -1.60 -25.55
C GLU A 120 -3.45 -1.65 -24.03
N VAL A 121 -2.79 -2.66 -23.45
CA VAL A 121 -2.57 -2.75 -22.01
C VAL A 121 -1.44 -1.78 -21.62
N PRO A 122 -1.68 -0.83 -20.70
CA PRO A 122 -0.64 0.11 -20.27
C PRO A 122 0.61 -0.61 -19.75
N GLY A 123 1.78 -0.03 -20.03
CA GLY A 123 3.04 -0.50 -19.47
C GLY A 123 3.05 -0.37 -17.95
N ARG A 124 3.82 -1.22 -17.27
CA ARG A 124 3.87 -1.29 -15.80
C ARG A 124 4.29 0.01 -15.11
N GLU A 125 5.17 0.75 -15.77
CA GLU A 125 5.70 2.04 -15.31
C GLU A 125 4.76 3.21 -15.63
N THR A 126 3.65 2.96 -16.34
CA THR A 126 2.67 3.98 -16.70
C THR A 126 1.86 4.36 -15.47
N GLU A 127 1.66 5.66 -15.27
CA GLU A 127 0.72 6.16 -14.30
C GLU A 127 -0.71 6.01 -14.80
N ILE A 128 -1.42 5.08 -14.18
CA ILE A 128 -2.79 4.67 -14.55
C ILE A 128 -3.80 4.95 -13.45
N PHE A 129 -3.34 5.18 -12.22
CA PHE A 129 -4.19 5.41 -11.07
C PHE A 129 -3.96 6.78 -10.49
N GLU A 130 -5.04 7.53 -10.32
CA GLU A 130 -5.05 8.74 -9.51
C GLU A 130 -5.45 8.36 -8.09
N LEU A 131 -4.61 8.77 -7.13
CA LEU A 131 -4.84 8.54 -5.72
C LEU A 131 -5.24 9.85 -5.07
N SER A 132 -6.23 9.80 -4.20
CA SER A 132 -6.62 10.96 -3.40
C SER A 132 -6.97 10.53 -1.99
N LEU A 133 -6.67 11.39 -1.03
CA LEU A 133 -7.02 11.16 0.37
C LEU A 133 -8.23 12.02 0.71
N VAL A 134 -9.26 11.39 1.25
CA VAL A 134 -10.50 12.05 1.68
C VAL A 134 -10.53 12.05 3.20
N LYS A 135 -10.59 13.26 3.77
CA LYS A 135 -10.82 13.51 5.17
C LYS A 135 -12.30 13.82 5.39
N THR A 136 -12.96 13.02 6.20
CA THR A 136 -14.31 13.31 6.67
C THR A 136 -14.22 14.06 7.99
N LYS A 137 -14.92 15.19 8.10
CA LYS A 137 -15.01 15.92 9.37
C LYS A 137 -16.04 15.28 10.29
N ALA A 138 -15.80 15.34 11.60
CA ALA A 138 -16.82 14.99 12.58
C ALA A 138 -18.05 15.88 12.39
N PRO A 139 -19.28 15.34 12.47
CA PRO A 139 -20.45 16.20 12.49
C PRO A 139 -20.31 17.18 13.65
N ALA A 140 -20.59 18.47 13.41
CA ALA A 140 -20.76 19.40 14.52
C ALA A 140 -21.85 18.84 15.43
N ASP A 141 -21.61 18.80 16.75
CA ASP A 141 -22.55 18.25 17.76
C ASP A 141 -23.98 18.76 17.53
N THR A 142 -24.76 18.03 16.75
CA THR A 142 -26.21 18.17 16.68
C THR A 142 -26.76 17.02 17.47
N GLY A 143 -27.18 17.32 18.70
CA GLY A 143 -27.65 16.34 19.66
C GLY A 143 -28.71 15.39 19.07
N SER A 144 -28.60 14.13 19.49
CA SER A 144 -29.61 13.06 19.40
C SER A 144 -30.14 12.69 18.01
N GLY A 145 -29.86 11.45 17.58
CA GLY A 145 -30.67 10.78 16.56
C GLY A 145 -30.00 9.56 15.95
N SER A 146 -30.66 8.41 16.12
CA SER A 146 -30.40 7.07 15.57
C SER A 146 -29.49 6.93 14.36
N GLY A 147 -28.60 5.94 14.45
CA GLY A 147 -27.75 5.47 13.38
C GLY A 147 -28.52 5.08 12.13
N ASP A 148 -28.20 5.77 11.04
CA ASP A 148 -28.24 5.25 9.70
C ASP A 148 -26.99 5.81 8.99
N ASP A 149 -26.04 4.91 8.67
CA ASP A 149 -24.72 5.20 8.09
C ASP A 149 -24.86 5.50 6.58
N THR A 150 -25.80 6.37 6.21
CA THR A 150 -25.96 6.89 4.85
C THR A 150 -25.67 8.37 4.81
N ALA A 151 -24.49 8.65 4.27
CA ALA A 151 -23.97 9.92 3.78
C ALA A 151 -25.07 10.93 3.39
N ASN A 152 -25.15 12.03 4.15
CA ASN A 152 -25.57 13.35 3.65
C ASN A 152 -25.26 14.39 4.74
N GLY A 153 -24.04 14.94 4.73
CA GLY A 153 -23.73 16.14 5.52
C GLY A 153 -22.35 16.23 6.17
N GLN A 154 -21.49 15.21 6.08
CA GLN A 154 -20.10 15.38 6.52
C GLN A 154 -19.36 16.22 5.47
N ALA A 155 -18.76 17.33 5.89
CA ALA A 155 -17.87 18.09 5.05
C ALA A 155 -16.64 17.22 4.74
N GLU A 156 -16.45 16.89 3.48
CA GLU A 156 -15.29 16.15 2.99
C GLU A 156 -14.24 17.13 2.48
N GLN A 157 -12.99 16.91 2.88
CA GLN A 157 -11.83 17.61 2.32
C GLN A 157 -10.97 16.59 1.57
N ARG A 158 -10.65 16.90 0.31
CA ARG A 158 -9.84 16.04 -0.54
C ARG A 158 -8.43 16.59 -0.67
N TYR A 159 -7.46 15.69 -0.56
CA TYR A 159 -6.04 15.95 -0.74
C TYR A 159 -5.52 15.12 -1.91
N PHE A 160 -4.64 15.73 -2.69
CA PHE A 160 -4.00 15.11 -3.84
C PHE A 160 -2.57 14.75 -3.48
N VAL A 161 -2.02 13.79 -4.22
CA VAL A 161 -0.64 13.35 -4.03
C VAL A 161 0.31 14.51 -4.37
N SER A 162 1.20 14.84 -3.45
CA SER A 162 2.27 15.82 -3.66
C SER A 162 3.54 15.19 -4.22
N GLU A 163 3.82 13.94 -3.82
CA GLU A 163 5.02 13.21 -4.24
C GLU A 163 4.73 11.71 -4.42
N VAL A 164 5.38 11.10 -5.42
CA VAL A 164 5.28 9.67 -5.73
C VAL A 164 6.68 9.06 -5.88
N ILE A 165 6.95 8.01 -5.12
CA ILE A 165 8.10 7.13 -5.33
C ILE A 165 7.57 5.78 -5.82
N SER A 166 7.99 5.34 -7.01
CA SER A 166 7.54 4.09 -7.63
C SER A 166 8.64 3.04 -7.70
N SER A 167 8.27 1.78 -7.54
CA SER A 167 9.14 0.63 -7.76
C SER A 167 8.30 -0.60 -8.08
N SER A 168 8.86 -1.53 -8.85
CA SER A 168 8.15 -2.72 -9.31
C SER A 168 8.95 -3.99 -9.03
N THR A 169 8.24 -5.08 -8.72
CA THR A 169 8.82 -6.43 -8.63
C THR A 169 8.35 -7.27 -9.82
N LEU A 170 8.49 -8.59 -9.78
CA LEU A 170 7.93 -9.43 -10.84
C LEU A 170 6.39 -9.39 -10.88
N LEU A 171 5.74 -9.33 -9.70
CA LEU A 171 4.29 -9.52 -9.58
C LEU A 171 3.52 -8.24 -9.27
N TYR A 172 4.18 -7.29 -8.61
CA TYR A 172 3.53 -6.14 -8.00
C TYR A 172 4.18 -4.85 -8.45
N ASN A 173 3.37 -3.80 -8.49
CA ASN A 173 3.81 -2.42 -8.62
C ASN A 173 3.50 -1.72 -7.31
N TYR A 174 4.49 -1.00 -6.80
CA TYR A 174 4.43 -0.31 -5.52
C TYR A 174 4.61 1.18 -5.73
N ARG A 175 3.82 1.97 -5.00
CA ARG A 175 3.93 3.41 -4.94
C ARG A 175 3.91 3.84 -3.50
N ARG A 176 4.94 4.56 -3.06
CA ARG A 176 4.83 5.40 -1.87
C ARG A 176 4.32 6.75 -2.33
N VAL A 177 3.17 7.16 -1.80
CA VAL A 177 2.58 8.47 -2.09
C VAL A 177 2.52 9.32 -0.84
N VAL A 178 2.73 10.62 -1.02
CA VAL A 178 2.70 11.63 0.05
C VAL A 178 1.50 12.53 -0.14
N PHE A 179 0.77 12.79 0.94
CA PHE A 179 -0.28 13.79 1.02
C PHE A 179 0.11 14.83 2.08
N GLU A 180 0.09 16.10 1.70
CA GLU A 180 0.46 17.23 2.56
C GLU A 180 -0.76 18.07 2.98
N GLY A 181 -0.64 18.79 4.09
CA GLY A 181 -1.70 19.63 4.66
C GLY A 181 -2.82 18.84 5.35
N VAL A 182 -2.58 17.56 5.66
CA VAL A 182 -3.54 16.64 6.26
C VAL A 182 -3.49 16.70 7.79
N GLY A 183 -4.04 17.77 8.36
CA GLY A 183 -4.23 17.88 9.81
C GLY A 183 -5.35 16.95 10.32
N LEU A 184 -5.21 16.42 11.53
CA LEU A 184 -6.15 15.46 12.13
C LEU A 184 -7.14 16.04 13.15
N ASP A 185 -6.97 17.29 13.58
CA ASP A 185 -7.67 17.86 14.76
C ASP A 185 -9.21 17.74 14.70
N ASP A 186 -9.80 17.86 13.51
CA ASP A 186 -11.25 17.75 13.27
C ASP A 186 -11.63 16.52 12.41
N ALA A 187 -10.70 15.59 12.20
CA ALA A 187 -10.93 14.41 11.37
C ALA A 187 -11.77 13.36 12.11
N ALA A 188 -12.93 13.00 11.56
CA ALA A 188 -13.66 11.80 11.94
C ALA A 188 -13.08 10.55 11.26
N GLY A 189 -12.52 10.71 10.05
CA GLY A 189 -11.87 9.62 9.35
C GLY A 189 -11.00 10.10 8.19
N LEU A 190 -10.07 9.24 7.78
CA LEU A 190 -9.30 9.36 6.54
C LEU A 190 -9.50 8.13 5.68
N SER A 191 -9.73 8.33 4.39
CA SER A 191 -9.82 7.25 3.41
C SER A 191 -8.98 7.55 2.17
N LEU A 192 -8.15 6.60 1.75
CA LEU A 192 -7.50 6.64 0.45
C LEU A 192 -8.48 6.14 -0.62
N GLU A 193 -8.63 6.90 -1.69
CA GLU A 193 -9.44 6.58 -2.85
C GLU A 193 -8.58 6.42 -4.09
N VAL A 194 -8.94 5.43 -4.90
CA VAL A 194 -8.27 5.08 -6.15
C VAL A 194 -9.23 5.36 -7.30
N TYR A 195 -8.75 6.05 -8.32
CA TYR A 195 -9.45 6.33 -9.56
C TYR A 195 -8.61 5.92 -10.76
N TYR A 196 -9.28 5.64 -11.88
CA TYR A 196 -8.59 5.55 -13.17
C TYR A 196 -8.32 6.96 -13.70
N ILE A 197 -7.06 7.29 -13.98
CA ILE A 197 -6.62 8.67 -14.25
C ILE A 197 -7.34 9.32 -15.45
N GLU A 198 -7.72 8.56 -16.48
CA GLU A 198 -8.41 9.13 -17.64
C GLU A 198 -9.93 9.30 -17.44
N ARG A 199 -10.49 8.76 -16.34
CA ARG A 199 -11.93 8.85 -16.03
C ARG A 199 -12.16 9.13 -14.54
N VAL A 200 -11.50 10.18 -14.06
CA VAL A 200 -11.69 10.66 -12.70
C VAL A 200 -13.03 11.37 -12.59
N ASP A 201 -13.89 10.84 -11.74
CA ASP A 201 -15.12 11.49 -11.31
C ASP A 201 -15.27 11.36 -9.80
N TYR A 202 -14.94 12.44 -9.10
CA TYR A 202 -14.97 12.52 -7.64
C TYR A 202 -16.38 12.46 -7.05
N ASN A 203 -17.42 12.65 -7.87
CA ASN A 203 -18.81 12.51 -7.43
C ASN A 203 -19.30 11.07 -7.59
N ASN A 204 -18.55 10.21 -8.26
CA ASN A 204 -18.86 8.82 -8.48
C ASN A 204 -18.04 7.91 -7.54
N ASN A 205 -18.44 6.64 -7.46
CA ASN A 205 -17.76 5.68 -6.59
C ASN A 205 -16.31 5.41 -7.08
N PRO A 206 -15.30 5.56 -6.20
CA PRO A 206 -13.92 5.21 -6.55
C PRO A 206 -13.80 3.71 -6.87
N ILE A 207 -12.83 3.36 -7.73
CA ILE A 207 -12.56 1.95 -8.06
C ILE A 207 -11.97 1.18 -6.88
N GLY A 208 -11.37 1.89 -5.92
CA GLY A 208 -10.98 1.34 -4.63
C GLY A 208 -11.03 2.38 -3.53
N ARG A 209 -11.40 1.96 -2.32
CA ARG A 209 -11.46 2.83 -1.13
C ARG A 209 -10.87 2.10 0.07
N PHE A 210 -9.98 2.76 0.81
CA PHE A 210 -9.25 2.20 1.94
C PHE A 210 -9.36 3.14 3.13
N LYS A 211 -10.01 2.72 4.21
CA LYS A 211 -10.04 3.51 5.45
C LYS A 211 -8.67 3.41 6.13
N LEU A 212 -8.05 4.55 6.41
CA LEU A 212 -6.73 4.68 7.04
C LEU A 212 -6.81 5.25 8.46
N TYR A 213 -7.87 5.99 8.77
CA TYR A 213 -8.05 6.55 10.10
C TYR A 213 -9.52 6.62 10.46
N ARG A 214 -9.83 6.39 11.74
CA ARG A 214 -11.11 6.67 12.36
C ARG A 214 -10.86 7.27 13.75
N SER A 215 -11.55 8.37 14.03
CA SER A 215 -11.52 8.99 15.34
C SER A 215 -12.06 8.02 16.41
N GLY A 216 -11.31 7.90 17.51
CA GLY A 216 -11.61 6.99 18.62
C GLY A 216 -11.01 5.59 18.52
N ASP A 217 -10.48 5.18 17.35
CA ASP A 217 -9.76 3.90 17.22
C ASP A 217 -8.32 4.01 17.76
N GLU A 218 -7.71 2.88 18.15
CA GLU A 218 -6.38 2.84 18.77
C GLU A 218 -5.26 3.16 17.76
N ASN A 219 -4.37 4.08 18.15
CA ASN A 219 -3.18 4.43 17.37
C ASN A 219 -2.00 3.50 17.71
N VAL A 220 -1.43 2.88 16.69
CA VAL A 220 -0.20 2.09 16.76
C VAL A 220 0.98 2.99 16.44
N LYS A 221 1.83 3.24 17.43
CA LYS A 221 3.02 4.08 17.26
C LYS A 221 4.00 3.46 16.26
N VAL A 222 4.43 4.28 15.29
CA VAL A 222 5.47 3.96 14.32
C VAL A 222 6.73 4.71 14.73
N LYS A 223 7.89 4.03 14.66
CA LYS A 223 9.18 4.66 14.95
C LYS A 223 9.92 4.94 13.65
N LEU A 224 10.64 6.06 13.60
CA LEU A 224 11.61 6.32 12.54
C LEU A 224 12.62 5.17 12.49
N SER A 225 12.83 4.59 11.31
CA SER A 225 13.92 3.65 11.14
C SER A 225 15.26 4.40 11.16
N GLY A 226 16.35 3.70 11.45
CA GLY A 226 17.69 4.32 11.39
C GLY A 226 18.03 4.87 10.00
N ALA A 227 17.45 4.31 8.94
CA ALA A 227 17.62 4.82 7.58
C ALA A 227 16.82 6.11 7.34
N ASP A 228 15.60 6.21 7.89
CA ASP A 228 14.78 7.43 7.77
C ASP A 228 15.41 8.57 8.56
N LYS A 229 15.89 8.31 9.79
CA LYS A 229 16.62 9.30 10.59
C LYS A 229 17.82 9.86 9.85
N ARG A 230 18.65 8.98 9.30
CA ARG A 230 19.84 9.40 8.54
C ARG A 230 19.48 10.24 7.32
N ALA A 231 18.41 9.88 6.62
CA ALA A 231 17.95 10.65 5.45
C ALA A 231 17.42 12.04 5.85
N LEU A 232 16.73 12.16 6.99
CA LEU A 232 16.28 13.44 7.54
C LEU A 232 17.46 14.30 8.02
N GLU A 233 18.41 13.72 8.74
CA GLU A 233 19.64 14.40 9.18
C GLU A 233 20.49 14.88 7.99
N GLU A 234 20.61 14.07 6.94
CA GLU A 234 21.31 14.43 5.69
C GLU A 234 20.59 15.56 4.93
N ALA A 235 19.27 15.68 5.05
CA ALA A 235 18.48 16.71 4.37
C ALA A 235 18.35 18.02 5.18
N ALA A 236 18.49 17.96 6.50
CA ALA A 236 18.47 19.11 7.41
C ALA A 236 19.83 19.83 7.51
N GLY A 237 20.93 19.16 7.18
CA GLY A 237 22.31 19.70 7.25
C GLY A 237 22.79 20.37 5.97
#